data_AF-A0A723MJS2-F1
#
_entry.id   AF-A0A723MJS2-F1
#
_cell.length_a   1.000
_cell.length_b   1.000
_cell.length_c   1.000
_cell.angle_alpha   90.00
_cell.angle_beta   90.00
_cell.angle_gamma   90.00
#
_symmetry.space_group_name_H-M   'P 1'
#
loop_
_entity.id
_entity.type
_entity.pdbx_description
1 polymer ?
#
loop_
_entity_poly.entity_id
_entity_poly.type
_entity_poly.pdbx_seq_one_letter_code
_entity_poly.pdbx_strand_id
1 'polypeptide(L)' 'MTDQATPNLPSRDFDSTAAFYERLGFGIVFRDAGWMILQRGDLMLEFFAHPGLDPLASWFSCCLRLD' A
#
# COMPACT_ATOMS: atom_id res chain seq x y z
N MET A 1 11.40 -20.82 6.39
CA MET A 1 10.82 -19.48 6.15
C MET A 1 11.67 -18.84 5.07
N THR A 2 11.04 -18.36 4.01
CA THR A 2 11.74 -17.58 2.99
C THR A 2 11.58 -16.13 3.38
N ASP A 3 12.68 -15.38 3.42
CA ASP A 3 12.62 -13.95 3.67
C ASP A 3 11.83 -13.26 2.54
N GLN A 4 11.04 -12.25 2.91
CA GLN A 4 10.23 -11.47 1.96
C GLN A 4 10.61 -10.00 2.07
N ALA A 5 10.60 -9.31 0.93
CA ALA A 5 10.72 -7.86 0.87
C ALA A 5 9.37 -7.28 0.42
N THR A 6 8.76 -6.45 1.25
CA THR A 6 7.48 -5.79 1.00
C THR A 6 7.70 -4.30 0.71
N PRO A 7 7.00 -3.71 -0.27
CA PRO A 7 7.12 -2.28 -0.55
C PRO A 7 6.39 -1.45 0.51
N ASN A 8 7.03 -0.37 0.95
CA ASN A 8 6.41 0.65 1.78
C ASN A 8 6.22 1.93 0.94
N LEU A 9 4.97 2.36 0.73
CA LEU A 9 4.57 3.38 -0.23
C LEU A 9 3.87 4.58 0.45
N PRO A 10 3.93 5.79 -0.11
CA PRO A 10 3.27 6.95 0.48
C PRO A 10 1.76 6.95 0.21
N SER A 11 0.96 7.33 1.21
CA SER A 11 -0.47 7.61 1.05
C SER A 11 -0.84 8.93 1.71
N ARG A 12 -1.59 9.79 1.00
CA ARG A 12 -2.08 11.07 1.55
C ARG A 12 -3.26 10.90 2.50
N ASP A 13 -4.14 9.96 2.18
CA ASP A 13 -5.34 9.63 2.94
C ASP A 13 -5.58 8.11 2.87
N PHE A 14 -5.66 7.46 4.03
CA PHE A 14 -5.78 6.00 4.09
C PHE A 14 -7.14 5.50 3.62
N ASP A 15 -8.23 6.23 3.85
CA ASP A 15 -9.57 5.80 3.40
C ASP A 15 -9.66 5.78 1.88
N SER A 16 -9.21 6.84 1.23
CA SER A 16 -9.17 6.92 -0.25
C SER A 16 -8.27 5.86 -0.86
N THR A 17 -7.09 5.63 -0.29
CA THR A 17 -6.14 4.61 -0.78
C THR A 17 -6.68 3.20 -0.57
N ALA A 18 -7.25 2.89 0.59
CA ALA A 18 -7.85 1.58 0.86
C ALA A 18 -9.02 1.29 -0.09
N ALA A 19 -9.96 2.22 -0.26
CA ALA A 19 -11.09 2.06 -1.17
C ALA A 19 -10.67 1.88 -2.65
N PHE A 20 -9.49 2.39 -3.04
CA PHE A 20 -8.94 2.12 -4.36
C PHE A 20 -8.50 0.66 -4.52
N TYR A 21 -7.68 0.15 -3.60
CA TYR A 21 -7.13 -1.21 -3.68
C TYR A 21 -8.13 -2.30 -3.28
N GLU A 22 -9.14 -1.99 -2.48
CA GLU A 22 -10.23 -2.91 -2.13
C GLU A 22 -10.96 -3.42 -3.37
N ARG A 23 -11.21 -2.53 -4.34
CA ARG A 23 -11.82 -2.89 -5.64
C ARG A 23 -10.95 -3.84 -6.47
N LEU A 24 -9.65 -3.93 -6.17
CA LEU A 24 -8.69 -4.85 -6.78
C LEU A 24 -8.51 -6.15 -5.97
N GLY A 25 -9.27 -6.32 -4.87
CA GLY A 25 -9.25 -7.50 -4.02
C GLY A 25 -8.24 -7.45 -2.87
N PHE A 26 -7.68 -6.28 -2.55
CA PHE A 26 -6.83 -6.13 -1.36
C PHE A 26 -7.69 -5.82 -0.12
N GLY A 27 -7.51 -6.59 0.96
CA GLY A 27 -8.12 -6.30 2.25
C GLY A 27 -7.18 -5.53 3.18
N ILE A 28 -7.74 -4.72 4.08
CA ILE A 28 -6.98 -4.10 5.17
C ILE A 28 -6.68 -5.17 6.23
N VAL A 29 -5.40 -5.44 6.50
CA VAL A 29 -4.99 -6.39 7.56
C VAL A 29 -4.42 -5.70 8.79
N PHE A 30 -3.97 -4.45 8.65
CA PHE A 30 -3.58 -3.59 9.76
C PHE A 30 -3.83 -2.13 9.39
N ARG A 31 -4.24 -1.32 10.37
CA ARG A 31 -4.32 0.14 10.22
C ARG A 31 -4.23 0.85 11.56
N ASP A 32 -3.43 1.91 11.60
CA ASP A 32 -3.48 2.95 12.60
C ASP A 32 -3.37 4.35 11.93
N ALA A 33 -2.99 5.38 12.69
CA ALA A 33 -2.87 6.74 12.17
C ALA A 33 -1.63 6.96 11.28
N GLY A 34 -0.58 6.15 11.41
CA GLY A 34 0.70 6.31 10.72
C GLY A 34 1.00 5.24 9.68
N TRP A 35 0.38 4.06 9.80
CA TRP A 35 0.65 2.90 8.97
C TRP A 35 -0.64 2.16 8.57
N MET A 36 -0.65 1.64 7.36
CA MET A 36 -1.73 0.79 6.85
C MET A 36 -1.17 -0.35 6.01
N ILE A 37 -1.61 -1.58 6.24
CA ILE A 37 -1.20 -2.76 5.46
C ILE A 37 -2.40 -3.28 4.69
N LEU A 38 -2.26 -3.34 3.37
CA LEU A 38 -3.21 -3.92 2.43
C LEU A 38 -2.65 -5.24 1.87
N GLN A 39 -3.48 -6.28 1.80
CA GLN A 39 -3.05 -7.60 1.37
C GLN A 39 -4.02 -8.28 0.40
N ARG A 40 -3.49 -8.91 -0.65
CA ARG A 40 -4.20 -9.80 -1.58
C ARG A 40 -3.38 -11.07 -1.80
N GLY A 41 -3.77 -12.19 -1.18
CA GLY A 41 -2.95 -13.41 -1.19
C GLY A 41 -1.58 -13.11 -0.57
N ASP A 42 -0.51 -13.38 -1.31
CA ASP A 42 0.87 -13.09 -0.90
C ASP A 42 1.34 -11.67 -1.26
N LEU A 43 0.53 -10.87 -1.98
CA LEU A 43 0.85 -9.48 -2.28
C LEU A 43 0.56 -8.61 -1.06
N MET A 44 1.60 -8.01 -0.48
CA MET A 44 1.49 -7.07 0.62
C MET A 44 1.93 -5.67 0.15
N LEU A 45 1.07 -4.68 0.38
CA LEU A 45 1.35 -3.27 0.18
C LEU A 45 1.21 -2.55 1.52
N GLU A 46 2.29 -1.96 1.99
CA GLU A 46 2.30 -1.19 3.23
C GLU A 46 2.36 0.30 2.91
N PHE A 47 1.53 1.09 3.57
CA PHE A 47 1.41 2.52 3.33
C PHE A 47 1.78 3.32 4.58
N PHE A 48 2.65 4.31 4.42
CA PHE A 48 2.91 5.32 5.43
C PHE A 48 2.13 6.60 5.13
N ALA A 49 1.74 7.31 6.19
CA ALA A 49 1.04 8.59 6.05
C ALA A 49 1.98 9.67 5.49
N HIS A 50 1.66 10.18 4.29
CA HIS A 50 2.38 11.25 3.59
C HIS A 50 1.40 12.27 3.01
N PRO A 51 0.76 13.12 3.85
CA PRO A 51 -0.29 14.05 3.42
C PRO A 51 0.16 15.08 2.37
N GLY A 52 1.44 15.48 2.38
CA GLY A 52 2.01 16.45 1.45
C GLY A 52 2.57 15.89 0.13
N LEU A 53 2.29 14.63 -0.23
CA LEU A 53 2.80 14.03 -1.47
C LEU A 53 2.25 14.77 -2.70
N ASP A 54 3.12 15.16 -3.63
CA ASP A 54 2.73 15.61 -4.98
C ASP A 54 2.69 14.41 -5.95
N PRO A 55 1.52 14.00 -6.44
CA PRO A 55 1.41 12.90 -7.39
C PRO A 55 2.15 13.13 -8.70
N LEU A 56 2.29 14.39 -9.16
CA LEU A 56 2.91 14.72 -10.44
C LEU A 56 4.44 14.62 -10.41
N ALA A 57 5.04 14.69 -9.23
CA ALA A 57 6.49 14.57 -9.01
C ALA A 57 6.91 13.23 -8.38
N SER A 58 5.99 12.26 -8.28
CA SER A 58 6.22 11.02 -7.54
C SER A 58 7.09 10.00 -8.32
N TRP A 59 8.16 9.53 -7.68
CA TRP A 59 9.03 8.46 -8.18
C TRP A 59 8.82 7.10 -7.49
N PHE A 60 7.93 7.04 -6.49
CA PHE A 60 7.66 5.82 -5.73
C PHE A 60 6.97 4.78 -6.61
N SER A 61 7.47 3.54 -6.58
CA SER A 61 6.93 2.43 -7.36
C SER A 61 7.23 1.09 -6.71
N CYS A 62 6.46 0.07 -7.09
CA CYS A 62 6.76 -1.33 -6.79
C CYS A 62 6.25 -2.20 -7.95
N CYS A 63 6.77 -3.42 -8.05
CA CYS A 63 6.29 -4.41 -9.01
C CYS A 63 5.40 -5.42 -8.30
N LEU A 64 4.12 -5.49 -8.68
CA LEU A 64 3.26 -6.62 -8.34
C LEU A 64 3.50 -7.73 -9.36
N ARG A 65 4.02 -8.87 -8.90
CA ARG A 65 4.18 -10.07 -9.74
C ARG A 65 2.93 -10.92 -9.59
N LEU A 66 2.31 -11.24 -10.71
CA LEU A 66 1.08 -12.03 -10.79
C LEU A 66 1.39 -13.32 -11.53
N ASP A 67 0.68 -14.38 -11.20
CA ASP A 67 0.65 -15.63 -11.96
C ASP A 67 -0.13 -15.49 -13.27
#